data_AF-A0A7X7NQV5-F1
#
_entry.id   AF-A0A7X7NQV5-F1
#
_cell.length_a   1.000
_cell.length_b   1.000
_cell.length_c   1.000
_cell.angle_alpha   90.00
_cell.angle_beta   90.00
_cell.angle_gamma   90.00
#
_symmetry.space_group_name_H-M   'P 1'
#
loop_
_entity.id
_entity.type
_entity.pdbx_description
1 polymer ?
#
loop_
_entity_poly.entity_id
_entity_poly.type
_entity_poly.pdbx_seq_one_letter_code
_entity_poly.pdbx_strand_id
1 'polypeptide(L)'
;MNTAPSSPTTKRPERAQARGRWALRDYPGLWWMVLAVVVALIHQWVPDATWLMVHLVLLGALTHSIFVWSTHFAQALLKTHESLDPRPRQSRRLALLFVGTAIVMIGMPTAQWWLVVVGAVLVSTAVVWHGLMLWRRLRHALPGRFRITIRYYLLAAICLPVGIAFGAALALGLSQTWHDRLLVAHMMTNLLGWVGLTVTGTLVTLWPTMLRTP
;
A
#
# COMPACT_ATOMS: atom_id res chain seq x y z
N MET A 1 -1.25 3.42 -71.22
CA MET A 1 -0.16 2.54 -70.72
C MET A 1 0.59 3.32 -69.64
N ASN A 2 0.97 2.65 -68.55
CA ASN A 2 1.65 3.12 -67.33
C ASN A 2 0.78 3.32 -66.08
N THR A 3 0.26 2.19 -65.58
CA THR A 3 -0.06 1.96 -64.17
C THR A 3 1.22 1.80 -63.37
N ALA A 4 1.53 2.71 -62.45
CA ALA A 4 2.57 2.52 -61.44
C ALA A 4 1.98 1.75 -60.23
N PRO A 5 2.63 0.69 -59.73
CA PRO A 5 2.12 -0.06 -58.59
C PRO A 5 2.38 0.69 -57.28
N SER A 6 1.32 0.89 -56.49
CA SER A 6 1.41 1.37 -55.12
C SER A 6 2.03 0.30 -54.22
N SER A 7 3.16 0.64 -53.60
CA SER A 7 3.79 -0.18 -52.58
C SER A 7 2.85 -0.35 -51.38
N PRO A 8 2.55 -1.57 -50.90
CA PRO A 8 1.79 -1.74 -49.69
C PRO A 8 2.71 -1.42 -48.51
N THR A 9 2.51 -0.26 -47.89
CA THR A 9 3.08 0.02 -46.56
C THR A 9 2.52 -1.01 -45.61
N THR A 10 3.33 -2.02 -45.31
CA THR A 10 3.07 -3.03 -44.29
C THR A 10 2.76 -2.31 -42.99
N LYS A 11 1.48 -2.30 -42.61
CA LYS A 11 1.06 -1.96 -41.25
C LYS A 11 1.77 -2.95 -40.34
N ARG A 12 2.92 -2.54 -39.78
CA ARG A 12 3.50 -3.16 -38.59
C ARG A 12 2.32 -3.30 -37.63
N PRO A 13 2.00 -4.50 -37.13
CA PRO A 13 0.91 -4.62 -36.17
C PRO A 13 1.31 -3.71 -35.02
N GLU A 14 0.57 -2.62 -34.86
CA GLU A 14 0.45 -1.96 -33.57
C GLU A 14 0.20 -3.13 -32.64
N ARG A 15 1.22 -3.47 -31.84
CA ARG A 15 1.01 -4.28 -30.67
C ARG A 15 -0.12 -3.55 -29.98
N ALA A 16 -1.33 -4.09 -30.14
CA ALA A 16 -2.48 -3.74 -29.35
C ALA A 16 -1.90 -3.78 -27.96
N GLN A 17 -1.66 -2.58 -27.42
CA GLN A 17 -1.23 -2.38 -26.07
C GLN A 17 -2.47 -2.81 -25.32
N ALA A 18 -2.60 -4.13 -25.14
CA ALA A 18 -3.55 -4.71 -24.25
C ALA A 18 -3.37 -3.86 -23.01
N ARG A 19 -4.41 -3.10 -22.66
CA ARG A 19 -4.51 -2.37 -21.40
C ARG A 19 -4.47 -3.47 -20.34
N GLY A 20 -3.26 -3.97 -20.10
CA GLY A 20 -3.03 -5.23 -19.45
C GLY A 20 -3.42 -5.02 -18.01
N ARG A 21 -4.44 -5.75 -17.58
CA ARG A 21 -4.88 -5.81 -16.19
C ARG A 21 -3.64 -5.90 -15.33
N TRP A 22 -3.45 -4.93 -14.43
CA TRP A 22 -2.24 -4.91 -13.60
C TRP A 22 -2.52 -5.76 -12.38
N ALA A 23 -2.32 -7.07 -12.53
CA ALA A 23 -2.71 -8.08 -11.56
C ALA A 23 -2.24 -7.76 -10.12
N LEU A 24 -0.98 -7.35 -9.95
CA LEU A 24 -0.42 -6.98 -8.65
C LEU A 24 -1.03 -5.70 -8.03
N ARG A 25 -1.63 -4.83 -8.84
CA ARG A 25 -2.38 -3.69 -8.34
C ARG A 25 -3.78 -4.10 -7.90
N ASP A 26 -4.48 -4.84 -8.74
CA ASP A 26 -5.93 -5.02 -8.64
C ASP A 26 -6.34 -6.20 -7.74
N TYR A 27 -5.59 -7.30 -7.71
CA TYR A 27 -6.01 -8.51 -7.00
C TYR A 27 -5.60 -8.64 -5.54
N PRO A 28 -4.38 -8.24 -5.10
CA PRO A 28 -3.94 -8.59 -3.75
C PRO A 28 -4.85 -8.07 -2.64
N GLY A 29 -5.38 -6.85 -2.78
CA GLY A 29 -6.36 -6.31 -1.83
C GLY A 29 -7.62 -7.18 -1.71
N LEU A 30 -8.12 -7.69 -2.84
CA LEU A 30 -9.25 -8.62 -2.87
C LEU A 30 -8.91 -9.96 -2.23
N TRP A 31 -7.74 -10.53 -2.55
CA TRP A 31 -7.27 -11.78 -1.94
C TRP A 31 -7.19 -11.67 -0.41
N TRP A 32 -6.66 -10.57 0.12
CA TRP A 32 -6.62 -10.32 1.55
C TRP A 32 -8.02 -10.23 2.17
N MET A 33 -8.96 -9.59 1.49
CA MET A 33 -10.35 -9.49 1.96
C MET A 33 -11.06 -10.85 1.94
N VAL A 34 -10.90 -11.62 0.87
CA VAL A 34 -11.43 -12.98 0.77
C VAL A 34 -10.85 -13.85 1.88
N LEU A 35 -9.54 -13.76 2.14
CA LEU A 35 -8.90 -14.50 3.21
C LEU A 35 -9.43 -14.08 4.59
N ALA A 36 -9.67 -12.79 4.82
CA ALA A 36 -10.29 -12.30 6.06
C ALA A 36 -11.70 -12.87 6.25
N VAL A 37 -12.51 -12.93 5.19
CA VAL A 37 -13.85 -13.56 5.21
C VAL A 37 -13.75 -15.05 5.50
N VAL A 38 -12.83 -15.76 4.86
CA VAL A 38 -12.60 -17.19 5.13
C VAL A 38 -12.26 -17.39 6.60
N VAL A 39 -11.27 -16.66 7.14
CA VAL A 39 -10.89 -16.74 8.56
C VAL A 39 -12.06 -16.41 9.47
N ALA A 40 -12.89 -15.42 9.14
CA ALA A 40 -14.09 -15.11 9.92
C ALA A 40 -15.08 -16.27 9.99
N LEU A 41 -15.26 -17.00 8.89
CA LEU A 41 -16.15 -18.18 8.84
C LEU A 41 -15.60 -19.37 9.65
N ILE A 42 -14.27 -19.52 9.69
CA ILE A 42 -13.61 -20.64 10.39
C ILE A 42 -12.97 -20.23 11.73
N HIS A 43 -13.29 -19.05 12.26
CA HIS A 43 -12.55 -18.44 13.38
C HIS A 43 -12.49 -19.30 14.64
N GLN A 44 -13.51 -20.12 14.89
CA GLN A 44 -13.57 -21.03 16.04
C GLN A 44 -12.50 -22.13 16.02
N TRP A 45 -11.92 -22.43 14.84
CA TRP A 45 -10.86 -23.42 14.67
C TRP A 45 -9.49 -22.79 14.37
N VAL A 46 -9.42 -21.46 14.30
CA VAL A 46 -8.19 -20.73 13.97
C VAL A 46 -7.65 -20.05 15.23
N PRO A 47 -6.46 -20.44 15.72
CA PRO A 47 -5.78 -19.70 16.78
C PRO A 47 -5.60 -18.24 16.39
N ASP A 48 -5.79 -17.33 17.34
CA ASP A 48 -5.61 -15.88 17.15
C ASP A 48 -6.42 -15.29 15.98
N ALA A 49 -7.58 -15.86 15.67
CA ALA A 49 -8.41 -15.44 14.53
C ALA A 49 -8.71 -13.93 14.52
N THR A 50 -8.97 -13.33 15.68
CA THR A 50 -9.19 -11.88 15.80
C THR A 50 -7.97 -11.08 15.35
N TRP A 51 -6.77 -11.46 15.81
CA TRP A 51 -5.52 -10.82 15.38
C TRP A 51 -5.35 -10.97 13.87
N LEU A 52 -5.59 -12.17 13.34
CA LEU A 52 -5.41 -12.48 11.92
C LEU A 52 -6.38 -11.69 11.05
N MET A 53 -7.68 -11.65 11.38
CA MET A 53 -8.67 -10.86 10.64
C MET A 53 -8.33 -9.37 10.61
N VAL A 54 -7.99 -8.78 11.77
CA VAL A 54 -7.62 -7.36 11.87
C VAL A 54 -6.42 -7.05 10.97
N HIS A 55 -5.40 -7.90 11.00
CA HIS A 55 -4.19 -7.69 10.21
C HIS A 55 -4.39 -7.98 8.72
N LEU A 56 -5.18 -8.99 8.35
CA LEU A 56 -5.57 -9.25 6.96
C LEU A 56 -6.27 -8.04 6.34
N VAL A 57 -7.18 -7.40 7.08
CA VAL A 57 -7.88 -6.21 6.62
C VAL A 57 -6.97 -4.98 6.63
N LEU A 58 -6.35 -4.64 7.76
CA LEU A 58 -5.63 -3.38 7.91
C LEU A 58 -4.22 -3.40 7.28
N LEU A 59 -3.43 -4.44 7.57
CA LEU A 59 -2.07 -4.58 7.03
C LEU A 59 -2.07 -5.17 5.61
N GLY A 60 -3.03 -6.05 5.29
CA GLY A 60 -3.20 -6.61 3.95
C GLY A 60 -3.97 -5.66 3.02
N ALA A 61 -5.30 -5.71 3.10
CA ALA A 61 -6.17 -5.07 2.11
C ALA A 61 -6.06 -3.53 2.11
N LEU A 62 -6.14 -2.89 3.27
CA LEU A 62 -6.14 -1.44 3.41
C LEU A 62 -4.78 -0.85 3.06
N THR A 63 -3.68 -1.39 3.59
CA THR A 63 -2.33 -0.89 3.27
C THR A 63 -1.98 -1.09 1.79
N HIS A 64 -2.36 -2.22 1.19
CA HIS A 64 -2.23 -2.42 -0.26
C HIS A 64 -3.02 -1.36 -1.04
N SER A 65 -4.27 -1.09 -0.63
CA SER A 65 -5.11 -0.07 -1.23
C SER A 65 -4.50 1.33 -1.09
N ILE A 66 -3.97 1.68 0.08
CA ILE A 66 -3.29 2.95 0.32
C ILE A 66 -2.12 3.10 -0.65
N PHE A 67 -1.26 2.09 -0.82
CA PHE A 67 -0.12 2.16 -1.76
C PHE A 67 -0.55 2.44 -3.21
N VAL A 68 -1.60 1.75 -3.66
CA VAL A 68 -2.13 1.88 -5.01
C VAL A 68 -2.73 3.27 -5.21
N TRP A 69 -3.64 3.68 -4.32
CA TRP A 69 -4.40 4.91 -4.46
C TRP A 69 -3.56 6.16 -4.15
N SER A 70 -2.67 6.13 -3.17
CA SER A 70 -1.78 7.26 -2.89
C SER A 70 -0.87 7.56 -4.08
N THR A 71 -0.37 6.54 -4.78
CA THR A 71 0.44 6.70 -6.00
C THR A 71 -0.41 7.32 -7.11
N HIS A 72 -1.62 6.80 -7.32
CA HIS A 72 -2.54 7.31 -8.31
C HIS A 72 -2.92 8.77 -8.06
N PHE A 73 -3.28 9.12 -6.82
CA PHE A 73 -3.60 10.48 -6.42
C PHE A 73 -2.38 11.41 -6.54
N ALA A 74 -1.19 10.96 -6.14
CA ALA A 74 0.02 11.75 -6.31
C ALA A 74 0.31 12.05 -7.78
N GLN A 75 0.10 11.09 -8.67
CA GLN A 75 0.22 11.30 -10.12
C GLN A 75 -0.80 12.31 -10.64
N ALA A 76 -2.08 12.13 -10.28
CA ALA A 76 -3.18 12.97 -10.75
C ALA A 76 -3.07 14.42 -10.23
N LEU A 77 -2.79 14.59 -8.94
CA LEU A 77 -2.75 15.89 -8.27
C LEU A 77 -1.49 16.69 -8.60
N LEU A 78 -0.33 16.02 -8.66
CA LEU A 78 0.94 16.70 -8.96
C LEU A 78 1.24 16.79 -10.46
N LYS A 79 0.43 16.16 -11.31
CA LYS A 79 0.62 16.09 -12.78
C LYS A 79 2.04 15.65 -13.16
N THR A 80 2.59 14.69 -12.43
CA THR A 80 3.97 14.22 -12.61
C THR A 80 4.07 13.09 -13.63
N HIS A 81 5.15 13.07 -14.41
CA HIS A 81 5.36 12.06 -15.45
C HIS A 81 5.54 10.64 -14.87
N GLU A 82 5.14 9.61 -15.63
CA GLU A 82 5.23 8.21 -15.20
C GLU A 82 6.68 7.72 -15.03
N SER A 83 7.63 8.34 -15.75
CA SER A 83 9.06 7.96 -15.69
C SER A 83 9.69 8.08 -14.30
N LEU A 84 9.12 8.89 -13.40
CA LEU A 84 9.62 9.05 -12.04
C LEU A 84 9.46 7.79 -11.18
N ASP A 85 8.40 7.01 -11.42
CA ASP A 85 8.16 5.72 -10.75
C ASP A 85 7.47 4.78 -11.74
N PRO A 86 8.23 4.12 -12.64
CA PRO A 86 7.67 3.28 -13.69
C PRO A 86 7.04 2.01 -13.12
N ARG A 87 6.07 1.44 -13.86
CA ARG A 87 5.27 0.27 -13.45
C ARG A 87 6.06 -0.91 -12.87
N PRO A 88 7.24 -1.32 -13.42
CA PRO A 88 8.00 -2.42 -12.84
C PRO A 88 8.52 -2.12 -11.42
N ARG A 89 8.93 -0.88 -11.14
CA ARG A 89 9.37 -0.48 -9.79
C ARG A 89 8.20 -0.47 -8.81
N GLN A 90 7.04 0.05 -9.24
CA GLN A 90 5.82 -0.02 -8.43
C GLN A 90 5.41 -1.47 -8.14
N SER A 91 5.49 -2.35 -9.14
CA SER A 91 5.16 -3.78 -8.99
C SER A 91 6.09 -4.49 -8.02
N ARG A 92 7.40 -4.23 -8.07
CA ARG A 92 8.37 -4.78 -7.10
C ARG A 92 8.05 -4.33 -5.67
N ARG A 93 7.66 -3.07 -5.50
CA ARG A 93 7.28 -2.52 -4.20
C ARG A 93 5.99 -3.14 -3.66
N LEU A 94 4.98 -3.33 -4.52
CA LEU A 94 3.74 -4.04 -4.15
C LEU A 94 4.00 -5.52 -3.84
N ALA A 95 4.86 -6.18 -4.61
CA ALA A 95 5.26 -7.57 -4.34
C ALA A 95 6.00 -7.68 -3.00
N LEU A 96 6.92 -6.75 -2.70
CA LEU A 96 7.64 -6.69 -1.42
C LEU A 96 6.67 -6.53 -0.24
N LEU A 97 5.69 -5.62 -0.37
CA LEU A 97 4.62 -5.44 0.61
C LEU A 97 3.82 -6.73 0.78
N PHE A 98 3.35 -7.33 -0.32
CA PHE A 98 2.55 -8.55 -0.29
C PHE A 98 3.28 -9.72 0.38
N VAL A 99 4.53 -9.97 0.00
CA VAL A 99 5.36 -11.04 0.57
C VAL A 99 5.65 -10.78 2.04
N GLY A 100 6.04 -9.55 2.41
CA GLY A 100 6.28 -9.18 3.80
C GLY A 100 5.05 -9.37 4.67
N THR A 101 3.89 -8.90 4.21
CA THR A 101 2.61 -9.08 4.90
C THR A 101 2.27 -10.56 5.05
N ALA A 102 2.40 -11.37 3.99
CA ALA A 102 2.14 -12.81 4.05
C ALA A 102 3.03 -13.52 5.08
N ILE A 103 4.31 -13.15 5.14
CA ILE A 103 5.27 -13.68 6.13
C ILE A 103 4.82 -13.35 7.56
N VAL A 104 4.34 -12.13 7.82
CA VAL A 104 3.80 -11.76 9.15
C VAL A 104 2.56 -12.59 9.49
N MET A 105 1.63 -12.75 8.54
CA MET A 105 0.40 -13.55 8.75
C MET A 105 0.68 -15.02 9.06
N ILE A 106 1.80 -15.56 8.56
CA ILE A 106 2.23 -16.94 8.85
C ILE A 106 3.01 -16.99 10.16
N GLY A 107 3.91 -16.02 10.40
CA GLY A 107 4.83 -16.03 11.53
C GLY A 107 4.15 -15.98 12.89
N MET A 108 3.11 -15.15 13.05
CA MET A 108 2.45 -14.99 14.34
C MET A 108 1.65 -16.24 14.76
N PRO A 109 0.74 -16.82 13.93
CA PRO A 109 -0.02 -18.00 14.34
C PRO A 109 0.84 -19.26 14.51
N THR A 110 2.03 -19.30 13.89
CA THR A 110 3.00 -20.39 14.05
C THR A 110 4.01 -20.15 15.19
N ALA A 111 3.84 -19.07 15.96
CA ALA A 111 4.70 -18.64 17.06
C ALA A 111 6.19 -18.50 16.66
N GLN A 112 6.46 -18.13 15.41
CA GLN A 112 7.81 -17.94 14.87
C GLN A 112 8.18 -16.45 14.86
N TRP A 113 8.75 -15.96 15.97
CA TRP A 113 9.10 -14.53 16.13
C TRP A 113 10.00 -14.00 14.99
N TRP A 114 10.92 -14.83 14.48
CA TRP A 114 11.84 -14.44 13.41
C TRP A 114 11.11 -14.19 12.08
N LEU A 115 10.04 -14.94 11.79
CA LEU A 115 9.19 -14.67 10.62
C LEU A 115 8.48 -13.33 10.78
N VAL A 116 7.95 -13.03 11.97
CA VAL A 116 7.31 -11.73 12.25
C VAL A 116 8.30 -10.58 12.03
N VAL A 117 9.54 -10.70 12.51
CA VAL A 117 10.59 -9.69 12.31
C VAL A 117 10.96 -9.53 10.84
N VAL A 118 11.19 -10.64 10.11
CA VAL A 118 11.51 -10.60 8.68
C VAL A 118 10.38 -9.94 7.89
N GLY A 119 9.13 -10.36 8.11
CA GLY A 119 7.97 -9.77 7.47
C GLY A 119 7.81 -8.28 7.79
N ALA A 120 7.99 -7.90 9.06
CA ALA A 120 7.97 -6.51 9.52
C ALA A 120 9.03 -5.64 8.82
N VAL A 121 10.25 -6.15 8.65
CA VAL A 121 11.32 -5.46 7.93
C VAL A 121 10.99 -5.29 6.45
N LEU A 122 10.46 -6.33 5.80
CA LEU A 122 10.06 -6.27 4.38
C LEU A 122 8.95 -5.24 4.15
N VAL A 123 7.90 -5.25 4.99
CA VAL A 123 6.81 -4.28 4.92
C VAL A 123 7.33 -2.87 5.18
N SER A 124 8.12 -2.66 6.24
CA SER A 124 8.67 -1.35 6.57
C SER A 124 9.55 -0.81 5.43
N THR A 125 10.35 -1.67 4.81
CA THR A 125 11.16 -1.32 3.64
C THR A 125 10.29 -0.91 2.45
N ALA A 126 9.21 -1.64 2.17
CA ALA A 126 8.26 -1.31 1.11
C ALA A 126 7.60 0.06 1.36
N VAL A 127 7.23 0.37 2.61
CA VAL A 127 6.61 1.64 3.01
C VAL A 127 7.58 2.80 2.91
N VAL A 128 8.81 2.65 3.41
CA VAL A 128 9.84 3.68 3.29
C VAL A 128 10.16 3.94 1.83
N TRP A 129 10.34 2.88 1.02
CA TRP A 129 10.52 3.03 -0.42
C TRP A 129 9.33 3.76 -1.07
N HIS A 130 8.10 3.44 -0.67
CA HIS A 130 6.91 4.11 -1.17
C HIS A 130 6.91 5.61 -0.84
N GLY A 131 7.15 5.96 0.43
CA GLY A 131 7.27 7.35 0.89
C GLY A 131 8.36 8.11 0.14
N LEU A 132 9.53 7.51 -0.10
CA LEU A 132 10.60 8.12 -0.88
C LEU A 132 10.18 8.43 -2.33
N MET A 133 9.38 7.56 -2.96
CA MET A 133 8.86 7.81 -4.31
C MET A 133 7.82 8.93 -4.32
N LEU A 134 6.94 8.99 -3.31
CA LEU A 134 6.01 10.11 -3.15
C LEU A 134 6.76 11.44 -2.92
N TRP A 135 7.81 11.42 -2.11
CA TRP A 135 8.66 12.58 -1.87
C TRP A 135 9.39 13.03 -3.15
N ARG A 136 9.94 12.10 -3.93
CA ARG A 136 10.54 12.40 -5.23
C ARG A 136 9.55 13.07 -6.17
N ARG A 137 8.30 12.58 -6.26
CA ARG A 137 7.23 13.23 -7.05
C ARG A 137 6.95 14.64 -6.54
N LEU A 138 6.84 14.81 -5.23
CA LEU A 138 6.62 16.11 -4.61
C LEU A 138 7.75 17.12 -4.93
N ARG A 139 9.00 16.68 -4.97
CA ARG A 139 10.16 17.53 -5.30
C ARG A 139 10.18 17.97 -6.78
N HIS A 140 9.68 17.13 -7.69
CA HIS A 140 9.63 17.45 -9.13
C HIS A 140 8.35 18.17 -9.58
N ALA A 141 7.35 18.27 -8.71
CA ALA A 141 6.08 18.93 -9.01
C ALA A 141 6.19 20.45 -8.88
N LEU A 142 5.51 21.17 -9.79
CA LEU A 142 5.33 22.61 -9.70
C LEU A 142 4.67 23.00 -8.35
N PRO A 143 4.90 24.22 -7.82
CA PRO A 143 4.22 24.72 -6.64
C PRO A 143 2.70 24.70 -6.84
N GLY A 144 1.95 24.24 -5.84
CA GLY A 144 0.50 24.16 -5.91
C GLY A 144 -0.14 23.67 -4.62
N ARG A 145 -1.41 24.03 -4.41
CA ARG A 145 -2.19 23.72 -3.20
C ARG A 145 -2.27 22.22 -2.86
N PHE A 146 -2.21 21.35 -3.87
CA PHE A 146 -2.33 19.89 -3.70
C PHE A 146 -1.08 19.21 -3.12
N ARG A 147 -0.01 19.96 -2.85
CA ARG A 147 1.18 19.46 -2.17
C ARG A 147 0.90 19.05 -0.72
N ILE A 148 -0.12 19.64 -0.09
CA ILE A 148 -0.47 19.36 1.31
C ILE A 148 -0.87 17.90 1.50
N THR A 149 -1.70 17.36 0.60
CA THR A 149 -2.14 15.95 0.55
C THR A 149 -0.96 14.99 0.62
N ILE A 150 0.07 15.26 -0.15
CA ILE A 150 1.23 14.39 -0.25
C ILE A 150 2.07 14.46 1.03
N ARG A 151 2.10 15.59 1.72
CA ARG A 151 2.73 15.70 3.04
C ARG A 151 2.02 14.82 4.07
N TYR A 152 0.69 14.75 4.05
CA TYR A 152 -0.07 13.80 4.89
C TYR A 152 0.34 12.35 4.59
N TYR A 153 0.44 11.96 3.32
CA TYR A 153 0.89 10.61 2.96
C TYR A 153 2.33 10.32 3.41
N LEU A 154 3.22 11.32 3.35
CA LEU A 154 4.60 11.18 3.82
C LEU A 154 4.68 11.02 5.34
N LEU A 155 3.92 11.82 6.09
CA LEU A 155 3.85 11.69 7.55
C LEU A 155 3.27 10.32 7.94
N ALA A 156 2.20 9.89 7.27
CA ALA A 156 1.63 8.57 7.46
C ALA A 156 2.66 7.46 7.21
N ALA A 157 3.43 7.56 6.13
CA ALA A 157 4.45 6.56 5.77
C ALA A 157 5.59 6.46 6.80
N ILE A 158 5.78 7.47 7.65
CA ILE A 158 6.71 7.43 8.79
C ILE A 158 6.06 6.69 9.97
N CYS A 159 4.77 6.92 10.22
CA CYS A 159 4.05 6.30 11.34
C CYS A 159 3.98 4.76 11.20
N LEU A 160 3.73 4.23 10.00
CA LEU A 160 3.52 2.79 9.83
C LEU A 160 4.74 1.94 10.25
N PRO A 161 5.99 2.22 9.84
CA PRO A 161 7.16 1.50 10.35
C PRO A 161 7.32 1.55 11.87
N VAL A 162 6.98 2.69 12.50
CA VAL A 162 7.01 2.83 13.96
C VAL A 162 5.95 1.94 14.61
N GLY A 163 4.72 1.94 14.08
CA GLY A 163 3.66 1.03 14.51
C GLY A 163 4.03 -0.44 14.32
N ILE A 164 4.64 -0.79 13.18
CA ILE A 164 5.15 -2.15 12.90
C ILE A 164 6.21 -2.56 13.92
N ALA A 165 7.14 -1.67 14.28
CA ALA A 165 8.17 -1.96 15.28
C ALA A 165 7.55 -2.28 16.65
N PHE A 166 6.54 -1.51 17.08
CA PHE A 166 5.79 -1.83 18.30
C PHE A 166 5.09 -3.19 18.20
N GLY A 167 4.45 -3.48 17.06
CA GLY A 167 3.76 -4.76 16.84
C GLY A 167 4.71 -5.96 16.82
N ALA A 168 5.87 -5.83 16.19
CA ALA A 168 6.89 -6.88 16.16
C ALA A 168 7.49 -7.13 17.56
N ALA A 169 7.66 -6.08 18.38
CA ALA A 169 8.13 -6.23 19.75
C ALA A 169 7.16 -7.03 20.63
N LEU A 170 5.85 -6.98 20.36
CA LEU A 170 4.86 -7.79 21.09
C LEU A 170 5.08 -9.29 20.91
N ALA A 171 5.71 -9.73 19.82
CA ALA A 171 6.03 -11.14 19.57
C ALA A 171 7.24 -11.65 20.38
N LEU A 172 7.92 -10.79 21.16
CA LEU A 172 9.15 -11.14 21.90
C LEU A 172 8.91 -11.62 23.34
N GLY A 173 7.66 -11.81 23.77
CA GLY A 173 7.36 -12.32 25.12
C GLY A 173 7.63 -11.31 26.24
N LEU A 174 7.14 -10.09 26.09
CA LEU A 174 7.31 -8.99 27.05
C LEU A 174 6.50 -9.21 28.34
N SER A 175 6.86 -8.49 29.41
CA SER A 175 6.02 -8.44 30.62
C SER A 175 4.67 -7.79 30.33
N GLN A 176 3.62 -8.17 31.08
CA GLN A 176 2.24 -7.73 30.85
C GLN A 176 2.11 -6.20 30.74
N THR A 177 2.73 -5.45 31.64
CA THR A 177 2.68 -3.98 31.64
C THR A 177 3.27 -3.38 30.36
N TRP A 178 4.37 -3.94 29.84
CA TRP A 178 4.98 -3.47 28.60
C TRP A 178 4.21 -3.93 27.37
N HIS A 179 3.64 -5.14 27.42
CA HIS A 179 2.76 -5.65 26.38
C HIS A 179 1.57 -4.71 26.16
N ASP A 180 0.83 -4.36 27.22
CA ASP A 180 -0.37 -3.51 27.11
C ASP A 180 -0.03 -2.09 26.59
N ARG A 181 1.08 -1.52 27.08
CA ARG A 181 1.56 -0.19 26.61
C ARG A 181 1.92 -0.19 25.14
N LEU A 182 2.66 -1.21 24.68
CA LEU A 182 3.05 -1.31 23.27
C LEU A 182 1.87 -1.66 22.37
N LEU A 183 0.89 -2.43 22.86
CA LEU A 183 -0.34 -2.70 22.13
C LEU A 183 -1.13 -1.42 21.85
N VAL A 184 -1.30 -0.56 22.86
CA VAL A 184 -1.94 0.75 22.68
C VAL A 184 -1.11 1.64 21.75
N ALA A 185 0.22 1.70 21.94
CA ALA A 185 1.11 2.48 21.08
C ALA A 185 1.05 2.02 19.62
N HIS A 186 1.05 0.71 19.38
CA HIS A 186 0.89 0.09 18.07
C HIS A 186 -0.45 0.51 17.43
N MET A 187 -1.55 0.35 18.15
CA MET A 187 -2.89 0.67 17.66
C MET A 187 -3.03 2.17 17.34
N MET A 188 -2.66 3.06 18.26
CA MET A 188 -2.79 4.51 18.07
C MET A 188 -1.91 5.01 16.92
N THR A 189 -0.67 4.53 16.85
CA THR A 189 0.26 4.91 15.77
C THR A 189 -0.25 4.50 14.39
N ASN A 190 -0.85 3.32 14.28
CA ASN A 190 -1.37 2.81 13.02
C ASN A 190 -2.73 3.42 12.66
N LEU A 191 -3.66 3.51 13.61
CA LEU A 191 -5.01 4.04 13.32
C LEU A 191 -5.00 5.55 13.12
N LEU A 192 -4.35 6.32 14.00
CA LEU A 192 -4.34 7.78 13.89
C LEU A 192 -3.25 8.26 12.91
N GLY A 193 -2.06 7.64 12.98
CA GLY A 193 -0.93 8.00 12.14
C GLY A 193 -1.03 7.46 10.72
N TRP A 194 -1.01 6.15 10.52
CA TRP A 194 -1.05 5.58 9.17
C TRP A 194 -2.40 5.78 8.48
N VAL A 195 -3.48 5.26 9.05
CA VAL A 195 -4.82 5.29 8.44
C VAL A 195 -5.42 6.69 8.52
N GLY A 196 -5.39 7.32 9.69
CA GLY A 196 -6.00 8.63 9.93
C GLY A 196 -5.42 9.71 9.03
N LEU A 197 -4.09 9.83 8.93
CA LEU A 197 -3.46 10.83 8.07
C LEU A 197 -3.68 10.55 6.57
N THR A 198 -3.67 9.29 6.13
CA THR A 198 -3.93 8.95 4.72
C THR A 198 -5.35 9.28 4.31
N VAL A 199 -6.34 8.92 5.13
CA VAL A 199 -7.76 9.22 4.88
C VAL A 199 -7.99 10.73 4.94
N THR A 200 -7.51 11.41 5.99
CA THR A 200 -7.70 12.87 6.16
C THR A 200 -7.08 13.64 5.00
N GLY A 201 -5.84 13.31 4.62
CA GLY A 201 -5.17 13.94 3.48
C GLY A 201 -5.99 13.82 2.20
N THR A 202 -6.53 12.63 1.93
CA THR A 202 -7.38 12.36 0.77
C THR A 202 -8.68 13.19 0.82
N LEU A 203 -9.39 13.13 1.94
CA LEU A 203 -10.69 13.80 2.13
C LEU A 203 -10.57 15.31 2.01
N VAL A 204 -9.64 15.94 2.73
CA VAL A 204 -9.43 17.41 2.69
C VAL A 204 -9.17 17.91 1.27
N THR A 205 -8.60 17.05 0.42
CA THR A 205 -8.24 17.40 -0.96
C THR A 205 -9.37 17.19 -1.95
N LEU A 206 -10.14 16.11 -1.79
CA LEU A 206 -11.19 15.71 -2.73
C LEU A 206 -12.58 16.21 -2.32
N TRP A 207 -12.77 16.63 -1.07
CA TRP A 207 -14.03 17.12 -0.56
C TRP A 207 -14.62 18.28 -1.37
N PRO A 208 -13.88 19.35 -1.73
CA PRO A 208 -14.43 20.45 -2.52
C PRO A 208 -14.90 19.98 -3.91
N THR A 209 -14.20 19.02 -4.51
CA THR A 209 -14.57 18.48 -5.83
C THR A 209 -15.76 17.52 -5.77
N MET A 210 -15.95 16.80 -4.65
CA MET A 210 -17.10 15.91 -4.46
C MET A 210 -18.39 16.68 -4.16
N LEU A 211 -18.30 17.76 -3.37
CA LEU A 211 -19.47 18.56 -2.99
C LEU A 211 -19.92 19.57 -4.04
N ARG A 212 -19.12 19.81 -5.10
CA ARG A 212 -19.36 20.88 -6.11
C ARG A 212 -19.62 22.26 -5.49
N THR A 213 -19.18 22.48 -4.25
CA THR A 213 -19.19 23.79 -3.61
C THR A 213 -17.92 24.53 -4.04
N PRO A 214 -18.03 25.80 -4.49
CA PRO A 214 -16.91 26.58 -5.02
C PRO A 214 -15.75 26.75 -4.04
#